data_AF-A0A1E4M7I4-F1
#
_entry.id   AF-A0A1E4M7I4-F1
#
_cell.length_a   1.000
_cell.length_b   1.000
_cell.length_c   1.000
_cell.angle_alpha   90.00
_cell.angle_beta   90.00
_cell.angle_gamma   90.00
#
_symmetry.space_group_name_H-M   'P 1'
#
loop_
_entity.id
_entity.type
_entity.pdbx_description
1 polymer ?
#
loop_
_entity_poly.entity_id
_entity_poly.type
_entity_poly.pdbx_seq_one_letter_code
_entity_poly.pdbx_strand_id
1 'polypeptide(L)' 'MFGNAFGWPHLIVLLVIILLLFGAPKLPGLARSLGQSMRIFRGEMKTMKDENGKDVPVTDDPATEADGTTKPKP' A
#
# COMPACT_ATOMS: atom_id res chain seq x y z
N MET A 1 -4.19 28.35 21.37
CA MET A 1 -3.94 28.67 19.94
C MET A 1 -2.94 27.68 19.31
N PHE A 2 -3.03 26.37 19.61
CA PHE A 2 -2.03 25.36 19.20
C PHE A 2 -2.62 24.18 18.41
N GLY A 3 -3.94 24.17 18.14
CA GLY A 3 -4.63 23.04 17.48
C GLY A 3 -4.26 22.82 16.01
N ASN A 4 -3.64 23.80 15.35
CA ASN A 4 -3.20 23.70 13.95
C ASN A 4 -1.72 23.33 13.78
N ALA A 5 -0.93 23.26 14.85
CA ALA A 5 0.50 22.94 14.77
C ALA A 5 0.75 21.46 14.42
N PHE A 6 -0.18 20.57 14.83
CA PHE A 6 -0.26 19.17 14.40
C PHE A 6 -1.36 18.95 13.36
N GLY A 7 -1.81 20.01 12.70
CA GLY A 7 -2.79 19.91 11.63
C GLY A 7 -2.19 19.32 10.36
N TRP A 8 -3.07 18.98 9.43
CA TRP A 8 -2.80 18.64 8.02
C TRP A 8 -1.48 19.16 7.40
N PRO A 9 -1.07 20.45 7.56
CA PRO A 9 0.21 20.94 7.05
C PRO A 9 1.45 20.20 7.57
N HIS A 10 1.47 19.77 8.84
CA HIS A 10 2.63 19.07 9.41
C HIS A 10 2.85 17.70 8.74
N LEU A 11 1.75 17.00 8.43
CA LEU A 11 1.78 15.72 7.73
C LEU A 11 2.35 15.89 6.30
N ILE A 12 1.97 16.97 5.61
CA ILE A 12 2.49 17.31 4.28
C ILE A 12 4.00 17.59 4.35
N VAL A 13 4.46 18.37 5.34
CA VAL A 13 5.90 18.66 5.51
C VAL A 13 6.68 17.37 5.76
N LEU A 14 6.20 16.48 6.62
CA LEU A 14 6.83 15.19 6.86
C LEU A 14 6.91 14.34 5.59
N LEU A 15 5.81 14.30 4.81
CA LEU A 15 5.77 13.59 3.54
C LEU A 15 6.82 14.15 2.57
N VAL A 16 6.94 15.48 2.43
CA VAL A 16 7.95 16.13 1.59
C VAL A 16 9.37 15.75 2.02
N ILE A 17 9.65 15.70 3.33
CA ILE A 17 10.97 15.27 3.85
C ILE A 17 11.26 13.82 3.45
N ILE A 18 10.28 12.91 3.60
CA ILE A 18 10.43 11.51 3.18
C ILE A 18 10.66 11.42 1.66
N LEU A 19 9.94 12.20 0.86
CA LEU A 19 10.15 12.25 -0.59
C LEU A 19 11.54 12.78 -0.96
N LEU A 20 12.09 13.74 -0.21
CA LEU A 20 13.45 14.25 -0.44
C LEU A 20 14.52 13.20 -0.12
N LEU A 21 14.35 12.43 0.96
CA LEU A 21 15.31 11.39 1.37
C LEU A 21 15.23 10.13 0.49
N PHE A 22 14.02 9.67 0.21
CA PHE A 22 13.79 8.41 -0.52
C PHE A 22 13.63 8.64 -2.03
N GLY A 23 13.17 9.81 -2.47
CA GLY A 23 12.83 10.09 -3.86
C GLY A 23 11.44 9.60 -4.27
N ALA A 24 10.82 10.28 -5.23
CA ALA A 24 9.51 9.93 -5.79
C ALA A 24 9.37 8.46 -6.29
N PRO A 25 10.36 7.83 -6.95
CA PRO A 25 10.19 6.46 -7.46
C PRO A 25 10.34 5.37 -6.38
N LYS A 26 10.92 5.66 -5.20
CA LYS A 26 11.15 4.65 -4.16
C LYS A 26 9.92 4.40 -3.28
N LEU A 27 9.08 5.41 -3.05
CA LEU A 27 7.82 5.26 -2.32
C LEU A 27 6.85 4.26 -2.96
N PRO A 28 6.53 4.32 -4.27
CA PRO A 28 5.64 3.34 -4.90
C PRO A 28 6.26 1.94 -4.93
N GLY A 29 7.58 1.83 -5.06
CA GLY A 29 8.28 0.55 -4.99
C GLY A 29 8.12 -0.13 -3.63
N LEU A 30 8.38 0.61 -2.54
CA LEU A 30 8.22 0.11 -1.17
C LEU A 30 6.75 -0.22 -0.85
N ALA A 31 5.81 0.62 -1.29
CA ALA A 31 4.39 0.37 -1.11
C ALA A 31 3.93 -0.92 -1.83
N ARG A 32 4.42 -1.16 -3.05
CA ARG A 32 4.10 -2.39 -3.81
C ARG A 32 4.67 -3.64 -3.13
N SER A 33 5.94 -3.62 -2.70
CA SER A 33 6.54 -4.78 -2.03
C SER A 33 5.89 -5.07 -0.68
N LEU A 34 5.60 -4.02 0.11
CA LEU A 34 4.89 -4.16 1.39
C LEU A 34 3.45 -4.63 1.18
N GLY A 35 2.76 -4.11 0.17
CA GLY A 35 1.40 -4.52 -0.17
C GLY A 35 1.31 -6.00 -0.59
N GLN A 36 2.29 -6.48 -1.36
CA GLN A 36 2.38 -7.90 -1.73
C GLN A 36 2.60 -8.80 -0.50
N SER A 37 3.53 -8.43 0.40
CA SER A 37 3.74 -9.18 1.65
C SER A 37 2.51 -9.13 2.57
N MET A 38 1.86 -7.98 2.68
CA MET A 38 0.64 -7.82 3.48
C MET A 38 -0.54 -8.62 2.91
N ARG A 39 -0.66 -8.76 1.59
CA ARG A 39 -1.72 -9.57 0.95
C ARG A 39 -1.57 -11.05 1.27
N ILE A 40 -0.35 -11.57 1.21
CA ILE A 40 -0.05 -12.98 1.57
C ILE A 40 -0.36 -13.20 3.05
N PHE A 41 0.19 -12.33 3.90
CA PHE A 41 -0.03 -12.37 5.35
C PHE A 41 -1.51 -12.30 5.72
N ARG A 42 -2.27 -11.37 5.12
CA ARG A 42 -3.74 -11.25 5.31
C ARG A 42 -4.49 -12.48 4.82
N GLY A 43 -4.08 -13.09 3.70
CA GLY A 43 -4.69 -14.30 3.17
C GLY A 43 -4.54 -15.49 4.11
N GLU A 44 -3.32 -15.71 4.62
CA GLU A 44 -3.02 -16.75 5.61
C GLU A 44 -3.75 -16.49 6.95
N MET A 45 -3.78 -15.24 7.42
CA MET A 45 -4.53 -14.88 8.62
C MET A 45 -6.04 -15.08 8.46
N LYS A 46 -6.59 -14.79 7.28
CA LYS A 46 -8.01 -14.95 7.01
C LYS A 46 -8.39 -16.42 7.03
N THR A 47 -7.56 -17.32 6.47
CA THR A 47 -7.80 -18.77 6.55
C THR A 47 -7.84 -19.26 8.00
N MET A 48 -6.93 -18.78 8.85
CA MET A 48 -6.88 -19.13 10.27
C MET A 48 -8.09 -18.59 11.05
N LYS A 49 -8.65 -17.45 10.62
CA LYS A 49 -9.80 -16.81 11.27
C LYS A 49 -11.14 -17.35 10.78
N ASP A 50 -11.22 -17.81 9.52
CA ASP A 50 -12.39 -18.45 8.94
C ASP A 50 -12.70 -19.82 9.61
N GLU A 51 -11.71 -20.51 10.19
CA GLU A 51 -11.92 -21.74 10.98
C GLU A 51 -12.75 -21.52 12.27
N ASN A 52 -12.98 -20.27 12.70
CA ASN A 52 -13.71 -19.96 13.94
C ASN A 52 -14.93 -19.02 13.76
N GLY A 53 -15.45 -18.89 12.54
CA GLY A 53 -16.76 -18.28 12.27
C GLY A 53 -16.73 -17.06 11.35
N LYS A 54 -17.40 -17.23 10.19
CA LYS A 54 -17.96 -16.26 9.23
C LYS A 54 -17.31 -14.86 9.20
N ASP A 55 -16.75 -14.46 8.05
CA ASP A 55 -17.43 -13.52 7.13
C ASP A 55 -16.53 -12.90 6.02
N VAL A 56 -17.24 -12.59 4.93
CA VAL A 56 -17.03 -11.69 3.78
C VAL A 56 -15.86 -11.89 2.78
N PRO A 57 -16.16 -11.87 1.46
CA PRO A 57 -15.16 -11.83 0.40
C PRO A 57 -14.56 -10.43 0.33
N VAL A 58 -13.25 -10.34 0.58
CA VAL A 58 -12.52 -9.11 0.29
C VAL A 58 -12.27 -9.11 -1.22
N THR A 59 -13.10 -8.37 -1.95
CA THR A 59 -12.82 -7.98 -3.34
C THR A 59 -11.68 -6.95 -3.32
N ASP A 60 -10.46 -7.40 -3.08
CA ASP A 60 -9.25 -6.60 -3.32
C ASP A 60 -8.82 -6.81 -4.77
N ASP A 61 -9.49 -6.07 -5.66
CA ASP A 61 -9.01 -5.81 -7.01
C ASP A 61 -8.47 -4.38 -7.08
N PRO A 62 -7.14 -4.22 -7.11
CA PRO A 62 -6.53 -3.07 -7.75
C PRO A 62 -5.74 -3.54 -8.97
N ALA A 63 -6.40 -4.12 -9.97
CA ALA A 63 -5.88 -4.13 -11.33
C ALA A 63 -6.30 -2.83 -12.04
N THR A 64 -5.46 -1.81 -11.97
CA THR A 64 -5.30 -0.85 -13.08
C THR A 64 -3.86 -0.33 -13.06
N GLU A 65 -3.08 -0.93 -13.95
CA GLU A 65 -2.03 -0.29 -14.77
C GLU A 65 -0.75 0.21 -14.07
N ALA A 66 0.30 -0.61 -14.17
CA ALA A 66 1.62 -0.16 -14.61
C ALA A 66 2.44 -1.37 -15.10
N ASP A 67 1.87 -2.17 -16.01
CA ASP A 67 2.65 -3.03 -16.89
C ASP A 67 3.19 -2.14 -18.02
N GLY A 68 4.40 -1.64 -17.83
CA GLY A 68 5.16 -0.93 -18.84
C GLY A 68 6.33 -1.80 -19.26
N THR A 69 6.22 -2.42 -20.44
CA THR A 69 7.27 -3.14 -21.18
C THR A 69 7.49 -4.58 -20.67
N THR A 70 6.96 -5.61 -21.34
CA THR A 70 7.58 -6.17 -22.55
C THR A 70 6.59 -7.08 -23.29
N LYS A 71 6.20 -6.63 -24.47
CA LYS A 71 5.42 -7.27 -25.54
C LYS A 71 5.72 -8.78 -25.73
N PRO A 72 4.69 -9.66 -25.85
CA PRO A 72 4.86 -11.06 -26.23
C PRO A 72 4.87 -11.26 -27.76
N LYS A 73 5.82 -12.10 -28.22
CA LYS A 73 5.74 -13.18 -29.24
C LYS A 73 5.29 -12.83 -30.71
N PRO A 74 5.82 -13.49 -31.76
CA PRO A 74 5.46 -14.86 -32.17
C PRO A 74 6.53 -15.95 -31.91
#